data_AF-A0A849BXF3-F1
#
_entry.id   AF-A0A849BXF3-F1
#
_cell.length_a   1.000
_cell.length_b   1.000
_cell.length_c   1.000
_cell.angle_alpha   90.00
_cell.angle_beta   90.00
_cell.angle_gamma   90.00
#
_symmetry.space_group_name_H-M   'P 1'
#
loop_
_entity.id
_entity.type
_entity.pdbx_description
1 polymer ?
#
loop_
_entity_poly.entity_id
_entity_poly.type
_entity_poly.pdbx_seq_one_letter_code
_entity_poly.pdbx_strand_id
1 'polypeptide(L)'
;MTIPQEQDILLRPHAEQAFADELKALAAADDRPRPPSWQLSPWAVVTYLLGGTLTDGTVITPKYVGPRRLMEVAVATLATDRALLLLGVPGTAKTWVSEHLSAAISGASTLLVQGTSGTAEEAIRYGWNYARLLAEGPSEGALVPSPIMTAMRAGSIARIEELTRIPSDVQDALITVLSEKTLPVPELGIEVQAAKGFNVIATANDRDRGVNDLSSALRRRFNTVILPLPAGEDEEVAIVTRRVEQLGAALELPAVPAAAEEIRRVVRVFRELRSGVTTDGRTKLKSPSGTLSTAEAISVITNGLALSAHFGDGVLRAGDIAGAVLGAIVKDPVSDAVVWTEYLEAVVRQRPDWSDFYRACREVNG
;
A
#
# COMPACT_ATOMS: atom_id res chain seq x y z
N MET A 1 32.02 -17.29 12.01
CA MET A 1 31.24 -16.12 11.59
C MET A 1 30.32 -16.58 10.48
N THR A 2 29.06 -16.81 10.79
CA THR A 2 28.02 -17.06 9.79
C THR A 2 27.79 -15.73 9.08
N ILE A 3 27.95 -15.70 7.75
CA ILE A 3 27.62 -14.53 6.94
C ILE A 3 26.11 -14.31 7.10
N PRO A 4 25.64 -13.10 7.45
CA PRO A 4 24.20 -12.80 7.50
C PRO A 4 23.55 -13.17 6.17
N GLN A 5 22.35 -13.74 6.19
CA GLN A 5 21.64 -13.97 4.93
C GLN A 5 21.33 -12.62 4.29
N GLU A 6 21.33 -12.52 2.95
CA GLU A 6 21.14 -11.25 2.23
C GLU A 6 19.84 -10.53 2.60
N GLN A 7 18.84 -11.27 3.11
CA GLN A 7 17.59 -10.71 3.63
C GLN A 7 17.75 -10.01 4.98
N ASP A 8 18.69 -10.44 5.83
CA ASP A 8 18.90 -9.92 7.19
C ASP A 8 19.51 -8.51 7.20
N ILE A 9 20.03 -8.04 6.05
CA ILE A 9 20.63 -6.72 5.89
C ILE A 9 19.72 -5.72 5.15
N LEU A 10 18.53 -6.15 4.70
CA LEU A 10 17.60 -5.29 3.97
C LEU A 10 16.68 -4.54 4.92
N LEU A 11 16.62 -3.21 4.79
CA LEU A 11 15.68 -2.38 5.54
C LEU A 11 14.21 -2.70 5.23
N ARG A 12 13.92 -3.04 3.97
CA ARG A 12 12.59 -3.46 3.51
C ARG A 12 12.72 -4.56 2.46
N PRO A 13 12.71 -5.84 2.87
CA PRO A 13 12.59 -6.94 1.91
C PRO A 13 11.27 -6.87 1.15
N HIS A 14 11.26 -7.37 -0.08
CA HIS A 14 10.05 -7.53 -0.88
C HIS A 14 9.11 -8.56 -0.24
N ALA A 15 7.82 -8.52 -0.58
CA ALA A 15 6.83 -9.45 -0.01
C ALA A 15 7.20 -10.93 -0.22
N GLU A 16 7.74 -11.29 -1.39
CA GLU A 16 8.22 -12.65 -1.70
C GLU A 16 9.43 -13.08 -0.87
N GLN A 17 10.22 -12.13 -0.36
CA GLN A 17 11.37 -12.39 0.51
C GLN A 17 10.92 -12.47 1.97
N ALA A 18 10.20 -11.43 2.43
CA ALA A 18 9.74 -11.30 3.82
C ALA A 18 8.80 -12.42 4.25
N PHE A 19 8.03 -12.99 3.32
CA PHE A 19 7.04 -14.04 3.58
C PHE A 19 7.35 -15.32 2.79
N ALA A 20 8.62 -15.57 2.48
CA ALA A 20 9.06 -16.72 1.69
C ALA A 20 8.59 -18.06 2.32
N ASP A 21 8.72 -18.21 3.63
CA ASP A 21 8.32 -19.44 4.33
C ASP A 21 6.80 -19.68 4.27
N GLU A 22 6.00 -18.62 4.49
CA GLU A 22 4.54 -18.71 4.38
C GLU A 22 4.09 -19.04 2.95
N LEU A 23 4.70 -18.41 1.95
CA LEU A 23 4.42 -18.68 0.53
C LEU A 23 4.80 -20.11 0.15
N LYS A 24 5.94 -20.61 0.64
CA LYS A 24 6.39 -21.99 0.42
C LYS A 24 5.47 -23.01 1.08
N ALA A 25 5.06 -22.76 2.32
CA ALA A 25 4.12 -23.63 3.04
C ALA A 25 2.76 -23.68 2.32
N LEU A 26 2.24 -22.52 1.89
CA LEU A 26 1.03 -22.46 1.08
C LEU A 26 1.18 -23.21 -0.24
N ALA A 27 2.27 -23.03 -0.97
CA ALA A 27 2.51 -23.71 -2.24
C ALA A 27 2.57 -25.24 -2.08
N ALA A 28 3.10 -25.73 -0.95
CA ALA A 28 3.16 -27.15 -0.63
C ALA A 28 1.79 -27.73 -0.25
N ALA A 29 0.95 -26.94 0.43
CA ALA A 29 -0.41 -27.33 0.82
C ALA A 29 -1.47 -27.09 -0.27
N ASP A 30 -1.16 -26.32 -1.32
CA ASP A 30 -2.09 -25.93 -2.37
C ASP A 30 -2.26 -27.01 -3.44
N ASP A 31 -3.33 -27.78 -3.32
CA ASP A 31 -3.76 -28.86 -4.21
C ASP A 31 -4.77 -28.43 -5.28
N ARG A 32 -5.09 -27.13 -5.36
CA ARG A 32 -6.15 -26.61 -6.21
C ARG A 32 -5.64 -26.18 -7.59
N PRO A 33 -6.53 -26.13 -8.61
CA PRO A 33 -6.15 -25.68 -9.94
C PRO A 33 -5.58 -24.26 -9.94
N ARG A 34 -4.46 -24.08 -10.64
CA ARG A 34 -3.78 -22.79 -10.81
C ARG A 34 -4.05 -22.26 -12.23
N PRO A 35 -4.43 -20.98 -12.37
CA PRO A 35 -4.42 -20.32 -13.68
C PRO A 35 -3.02 -20.38 -14.31
N PRO A 36 -2.90 -20.24 -15.64
CA PRO A 36 -1.60 -20.27 -16.30
C PRO A 36 -0.61 -19.29 -15.68
N SER A 37 0.62 -19.75 -15.45
CA SER A 37 1.75 -18.99 -14.88
C SER A 37 1.57 -18.50 -13.44
N TRP A 38 0.49 -18.89 -12.75
CA TRP A 38 0.30 -18.59 -11.33
C TRP A 38 1.07 -19.58 -10.45
N GLN A 39 1.76 -19.05 -9.43
CA GLN A 39 2.48 -19.85 -8.45
C GLN A 39 1.53 -20.52 -7.44
N LEU A 40 0.47 -19.81 -7.06
CA LEU A 40 -0.55 -20.25 -6.11
C LEU A 40 -1.94 -20.26 -6.76
N SER A 41 -2.83 -21.14 -6.33
CA SER A 41 -4.24 -21.10 -6.74
C SER A 41 -4.94 -19.85 -6.18
N PRO A 42 -6.08 -19.42 -6.78
CA PRO A 42 -6.87 -18.31 -6.25
C PRO A 42 -7.22 -18.44 -4.75
N TRP A 43 -7.49 -19.66 -4.30
CA TRP A 43 -7.75 -19.92 -2.88
C TRP A 43 -6.51 -19.69 -2.01
N ALA A 44 -5.35 -20.17 -2.44
CA ALA A 44 -4.10 -19.99 -1.72
C ALA A 44 -3.67 -18.52 -1.68
N VAL A 45 -3.88 -17.77 -2.77
CA VAL A 45 -3.63 -16.30 -2.80
C VAL A 45 -4.54 -15.56 -1.81
N VAL A 46 -5.84 -15.88 -1.74
CA VAL A 46 -6.75 -15.26 -0.75
C VAL A 46 -6.35 -15.63 0.68
N THR A 47 -5.92 -16.88 0.91
CA THR A 47 -5.45 -17.35 2.22
C THR A 47 -4.14 -16.67 2.62
N TYR A 48 -3.22 -16.47 1.68
CA TYR A 48 -2.01 -15.69 1.89
C TYR A 48 -2.30 -14.27 2.38
N LEU A 49 -3.27 -13.60 1.76
CA LEU A 49 -3.63 -12.21 2.09
C LEU A 49 -4.37 -12.09 3.42
N LEU A 50 -5.37 -12.94 3.66
CA LEU A 50 -6.27 -12.82 4.82
C LEU A 50 -5.85 -13.66 6.02
N GLY A 51 -4.79 -14.44 5.87
CA GLY A 51 -4.35 -15.39 6.87
C GLY A 51 -5.24 -16.62 6.96
N GLY A 52 -4.79 -17.57 7.78
CA GLY A 52 -5.46 -18.84 8.02
C GLY A 52 -4.52 -19.84 8.68
N THR A 53 -5.01 -21.05 8.88
CA THR A 53 -4.19 -22.17 9.37
C THR A 53 -4.29 -23.29 8.36
N LEU A 54 -3.15 -23.77 7.88
CA LEU A 54 -3.06 -24.88 6.95
C LEU A 54 -3.38 -26.21 7.65
N THR A 55 -3.58 -27.27 6.88
CA THR A 55 -3.95 -28.60 7.38
C THR A 55 -2.88 -29.23 8.27
N ASP A 56 -1.61 -28.85 8.09
CA ASP A 56 -0.46 -29.27 8.89
C ASP A 56 -0.25 -28.41 10.15
N GLY A 57 -1.15 -27.43 10.40
CA GLY A 57 -1.07 -26.51 11.53
C GLY A 57 -0.24 -25.25 11.27
N THR A 58 0.41 -25.10 10.11
CA THR A 58 1.16 -23.89 9.77
C THR A 58 0.23 -22.67 9.75
N VAL A 59 0.60 -21.62 10.49
CA VAL A 59 -0.17 -20.38 10.55
C VAL A 59 0.30 -19.42 9.46
N ILE A 60 -0.64 -18.98 8.63
CA ILE A 60 -0.45 -17.90 7.66
C ILE A 60 -0.94 -16.61 8.28
N THR A 61 -0.03 -15.64 8.39
CA THR A 61 -0.36 -14.34 9.01
C THR A 61 -1.22 -13.50 8.06
N PRO A 62 -2.22 -12.74 8.53
CA PRO A 62 -2.95 -11.81 7.65
C PRO A 62 -2.06 -10.62 7.24
N LYS A 63 -2.04 -10.33 5.93
CA LYS A 63 -1.36 -9.18 5.31
C LYS A 63 -2.35 -8.05 5.04
N TYR A 64 -3.63 -8.37 4.91
CA TYR A 64 -4.72 -7.42 4.78
C TYR A 64 -5.80 -7.74 5.80
N VAL A 65 -6.32 -6.70 6.45
CA VAL A 65 -7.46 -6.80 7.38
C VAL A 65 -8.63 -6.06 6.74
N GLY A 66 -9.70 -6.80 6.50
CA GLY A 66 -10.88 -6.28 5.84
C GLY A 66 -11.78 -7.38 5.25
N PRO A 67 -12.81 -7.00 4.47
CA PRO A 67 -13.80 -7.94 3.97
C PRO A 67 -13.20 -8.99 3.01
N ARG A 68 -13.31 -10.28 3.37
CA ARG A 68 -12.83 -11.41 2.54
C ARG A 68 -13.33 -11.33 1.10
N ARG A 69 -14.60 -10.97 0.92
CA ARG A 69 -15.23 -10.90 -0.40
C ARG A 69 -14.54 -9.92 -1.35
N LEU A 70 -13.97 -8.82 -0.84
CA LEU A 70 -13.24 -7.86 -1.69
C LEU A 70 -11.96 -8.49 -2.24
N MET A 71 -11.22 -9.25 -1.42
CA MET A 71 -10.01 -9.95 -1.86
C MET A 71 -10.35 -11.09 -2.82
N GLU A 72 -11.45 -11.81 -2.59
CA GLU A 72 -11.93 -12.82 -3.56
C GLU A 72 -12.25 -12.20 -4.92
N VAL A 73 -12.92 -11.04 -4.95
CA VAL A 73 -13.23 -10.33 -6.20
C VAL A 73 -11.94 -9.86 -6.88
N ALA A 74 -10.97 -9.33 -6.12
CA ALA A 74 -9.67 -8.90 -6.66
C ALA A 74 -8.92 -10.08 -7.28
N VAL A 75 -8.81 -11.21 -6.58
CA VAL A 75 -8.12 -12.41 -7.06
C VAL A 75 -8.87 -13.04 -8.25
N ALA A 76 -10.20 -13.13 -8.19
CA ALA A 76 -11.00 -13.63 -9.30
C ALA A 76 -10.87 -12.76 -10.55
N THR A 77 -10.74 -11.44 -10.40
CA THR A 77 -10.46 -10.52 -11.51
C THR A 77 -9.16 -10.91 -12.19
N LEU A 78 -8.09 -11.09 -11.42
CA LEU A 78 -6.77 -11.39 -11.97
C LEU A 78 -6.69 -12.78 -12.61
N ALA A 79 -7.54 -13.73 -12.19
CA ALA A 79 -7.68 -15.03 -12.83
C ALA A 79 -8.39 -14.98 -14.19
N THR A 80 -8.93 -13.81 -14.57
CA THR A 80 -9.48 -13.53 -15.91
C THR A 80 -8.52 -12.63 -16.71
N ASP A 81 -8.95 -12.18 -17.89
CA ASP A 81 -8.20 -11.23 -18.73
C ASP A 81 -8.39 -9.75 -18.31
N ARG A 82 -9.24 -9.46 -17.33
CA ARG A 82 -9.50 -8.10 -16.84
C ARG A 82 -8.39 -7.62 -15.90
N ALA A 83 -7.98 -6.37 -16.07
CA ALA A 83 -7.07 -5.70 -15.14
C ALA A 83 -7.79 -5.32 -13.85
N LEU A 84 -7.05 -5.24 -12.75
CA LEU A 84 -7.56 -4.86 -11.44
C LEU A 84 -7.20 -3.41 -11.13
N LEU A 85 -8.19 -2.59 -10.77
CA LEU A 85 -7.97 -1.26 -10.21
C LEU A 85 -8.33 -1.27 -8.72
N LEU A 86 -7.33 -1.10 -7.86
CA LEU A 86 -7.51 -0.86 -6.44
C LEU A 86 -7.72 0.63 -6.21
N LEU A 87 -8.92 1.01 -5.75
CA LEU A 87 -9.32 2.39 -5.54
C LEU A 87 -9.60 2.64 -4.05
N GLY A 88 -9.32 3.83 -3.54
CA GLY A 88 -9.70 4.22 -2.17
C GLY A 88 -8.86 5.38 -1.66
N VAL A 89 -9.22 5.93 -0.51
CA VAL A 89 -8.49 7.04 0.11
C VAL A 89 -7.05 6.63 0.48
N PRO A 90 -6.13 7.58 0.70
CA PRO A 90 -4.79 7.30 1.23
C PRO A 90 -4.82 6.41 2.49
N GLY A 91 -3.87 5.48 2.57
CA GLY A 91 -3.72 4.56 3.71
C GLY A 91 -4.68 3.36 3.78
N THR A 92 -5.45 3.08 2.73
CA THR A 92 -6.33 1.88 2.61
C THR A 92 -5.60 0.61 2.12
N ALA A 93 -4.27 0.58 2.23
CA ALA A 93 -3.40 -0.56 1.86
C ALA A 93 -3.39 -0.97 0.36
N LYS A 94 -3.79 -0.10 -0.58
CA LYS A 94 -3.79 -0.40 -2.03
C LYS A 94 -2.45 -0.94 -2.56
N THR A 95 -1.37 -0.20 -2.35
CA THR A 95 -0.01 -0.57 -2.78
C THR A 95 0.48 -1.84 -2.11
N TRP A 96 0.11 -2.05 -0.84
CA TRP A 96 0.45 -3.25 -0.09
C TRP A 96 -0.25 -4.48 -0.65
N VAL A 97 -1.57 -4.40 -0.89
CA VAL A 97 -2.35 -5.47 -1.52
C VAL A 97 -1.83 -5.76 -2.93
N SER A 98 -1.51 -4.73 -3.72
CA SER A 98 -0.88 -4.85 -5.05
C SER A 98 0.43 -5.64 -4.99
N GLU A 99 1.34 -5.29 -4.07
CA GLU A 99 2.62 -5.99 -3.87
C GLU A 99 2.44 -7.46 -3.51
N HIS A 100 1.59 -7.73 -2.52
CA HIS A 100 1.34 -9.09 -2.03
C HIS A 100 0.61 -9.97 -3.05
N LEU A 101 -0.31 -9.41 -3.84
CA LEU A 101 -0.94 -10.14 -4.94
C LEU A 101 0.09 -10.52 -5.99
N SER A 102 0.96 -9.60 -6.42
CA SER A 102 2.00 -9.90 -7.39
C SER A 102 3.00 -10.95 -6.89
N ALA A 103 3.44 -10.85 -5.63
CA ALA A 103 4.32 -11.84 -5.02
C ALA A 103 3.66 -13.23 -4.97
N ALA A 104 2.41 -13.32 -4.54
CA ALA A 104 1.70 -14.59 -4.43
C ALA A 104 1.36 -15.22 -5.79
N ILE A 105 1.06 -14.39 -6.80
CA ILE A 105 0.65 -14.84 -8.13
C ILE A 105 1.87 -15.15 -9.00
N SER A 106 2.84 -14.24 -9.09
CA SER A 106 3.97 -14.33 -10.03
C SER A 106 5.29 -14.72 -9.37
N GLY A 107 5.36 -14.78 -8.04
CA GLY A 107 6.61 -15.02 -7.30
C GLY A 107 7.54 -13.81 -7.26
N ALA A 108 7.14 -12.69 -7.85
CA ALA A 108 7.90 -11.44 -7.86
C ALA A 108 6.94 -10.24 -7.86
N SER A 109 7.29 -9.20 -7.09
CA SER A 109 6.47 -7.99 -6.95
C SER A 109 7.09 -6.73 -7.58
N THR A 110 8.21 -6.91 -8.30
CA THR A 110 9.15 -5.84 -8.70
C THR A 110 8.87 -5.23 -10.07
N LEU A 111 7.95 -5.81 -10.87
CA LEU A 111 7.55 -5.26 -12.17
C LEU A 111 6.59 -4.08 -11.99
N LEU A 112 7.16 -2.95 -11.57
CA LEU A 112 6.44 -1.77 -11.08
C LEU A 112 6.67 -0.55 -11.98
N VAL A 113 5.59 0.13 -12.33
CA VAL A 113 5.58 1.50 -12.87
C VAL A 113 5.01 2.43 -11.80
N GLN A 114 5.78 3.43 -11.38
CA GLN A 114 5.32 4.46 -10.44
C GLN A 114 4.70 5.63 -11.19
N GLY A 115 3.47 5.97 -10.83
CA GLY A 115 2.73 7.10 -11.37
C GLY A 115 3.13 8.43 -10.75
N THR A 116 3.53 9.35 -11.63
CA THR A 116 3.90 10.74 -11.35
C THR A 116 3.58 11.59 -12.58
N SER A 117 3.53 12.92 -12.43
CA SER A 117 3.36 13.84 -13.56
C SER A 117 4.48 13.77 -14.60
N GLY A 118 5.65 13.24 -14.21
CA GLY A 118 6.80 13.02 -15.09
C GLY A 118 6.92 11.61 -15.65
N THR A 119 5.95 10.72 -15.40
CA THR A 119 5.97 9.36 -15.94
C THR A 119 5.74 9.41 -17.44
N ALA A 120 6.75 8.97 -18.20
CA ALA A 120 6.74 8.99 -19.66
C ALA A 120 6.18 7.67 -20.25
N GLU A 121 5.81 7.71 -21.53
CA GLU A 121 5.20 6.57 -22.24
C GLU A 121 6.13 5.33 -22.27
N GLU A 122 7.44 5.53 -22.30
CA GLU A 122 8.46 4.48 -22.31
C GLU A 122 8.41 3.64 -21.02
N ALA A 123 7.98 4.22 -19.91
CA ALA A 123 7.80 3.49 -18.65
C ALA A 123 6.64 2.47 -18.73
N ILE A 124 5.68 2.68 -19.63
CA ILE A 124 4.59 1.75 -19.91
C ILE A 124 4.95 0.81 -21.06
N ARG A 125 5.50 1.33 -22.16
CA ARG A 125 5.76 0.56 -23.38
C ARG A 125 7.17 -0.04 -23.38
N TYR A 126 8.13 0.71 -23.88
CA TYR A 126 9.55 0.38 -23.96
C TYR A 126 10.32 1.67 -24.23
N GLY A 127 11.58 1.70 -23.87
CA GLY A 127 12.52 2.75 -24.24
C GLY A 127 13.58 2.26 -25.22
N TRP A 128 14.57 3.11 -25.47
CA TRP A 128 15.72 2.80 -26.32
C TRP A 128 17.03 3.05 -25.59
N ASN A 129 17.97 2.14 -25.74
CA ASN A 129 19.37 2.38 -25.45
C ASN A 129 19.94 3.21 -26.60
N TYR A 130 20.03 4.52 -26.39
CA TYR A 130 20.45 5.48 -27.43
C TYR A 130 21.83 5.18 -28.01
N ALA A 131 22.77 4.66 -27.22
CA ALA A 131 24.11 4.31 -27.73
C ALA A 131 24.03 3.18 -28.75
N ARG A 132 23.27 2.12 -28.43
CA ARG A 132 23.03 1.00 -29.37
C ARG A 132 22.18 1.42 -30.55
N LEU A 133 21.17 2.27 -30.33
CA LEU A 133 20.31 2.79 -31.39
C LEU A 133 21.11 3.59 -32.43
N LEU A 134 22.06 4.41 -31.99
CA LEU A 134 22.94 5.18 -32.90
C LEU A 134 23.98 4.31 -33.60
N ALA A 135 24.52 3.29 -32.92
CA ALA A 135 25.56 2.43 -33.45
C ALA A 135 25.03 1.33 -34.39
N GLU A 136 23.89 0.73 -34.05
CA GLU A 136 23.34 -0.47 -34.69
C GLU A 136 22.03 -0.18 -35.45
N GLY A 137 21.43 1.01 -35.27
CA GLY A 137 20.07 1.30 -35.73
C GLY A 137 18.98 0.69 -34.83
N PRO A 138 17.69 0.85 -35.17
CA PRO A 138 16.60 0.19 -34.48
C PRO A 138 16.77 -1.33 -34.53
N SER A 139 16.95 -1.96 -33.37
CA SER A 139 17.06 -3.41 -33.24
C SER A 139 16.49 -3.87 -31.89
N GLU A 140 16.16 -5.16 -31.76
CA GLU A 140 15.74 -5.71 -30.46
C GLU A 140 16.79 -5.51 -29.37
N GLY A 141 18.09 -5.47 -29.73
CA GLY A 141 19.17 -5.22 -28.79
C GLY A 141 19.22 -3.77 -28.29
N ALA A 142 18.78 -2.81 -29.11
CA ALA A 142 18.67 -1.42 -28.68
C ALA A 142 17.40 -1.17 -27.84
N LEU A 143 16.42 -2.09 -27.85
CA LEU A 143 15.17 -1.93 -27.13
C LEU A 143 15.34 -2.18 -25.62
N VAL A 144 14.82 -1.26 -24.80
CA VAL A 144 14.82 -1.38 -23.35
C VAL A 144 13.39 -1.69 -22.91
N PRO A 145 13.08 -2.95 -22.51
CA PRO A 145 11.72 -3.33 -22.16
C PRO A 145 11.27 -2.64 -20.88
N SER A 146 10.02 -2.15 -20.85
CA SER A 146 9.41 -1.65 -19.62
C SER A 146 9.09 -2.81 -18.65
N PRO A 147 8.74 -2.50 -17.38
CA PRO A 147 8.20 -3.50 -16.45
C PRO A 147 6.96 -4.21 -17.01
N ILE A 148 6.09 -3.48 -17.74
CA ILE A 148 4.88 -4.05 -18.35
C ILE A 148 5.25 -4.99 -19.50
N MET A 149 6.14 -4.58 -20.41
CA MET A 149 6.59 -5.43 -21.51
C MET A 149 7.30 -6.69 -20.99
N THR A 150 8.07 -6.56 -19.91
CA THR A 150 8.71 -7.69 -19.23
C THR A 150 7.65 -8.64 -18.65
N ALA A 151 6.63 -8.11 -17.96
CA ALA A 151 5.52 -8.90 -17.43
C ALA A 151 4.72 -9.60 -18.54
N MET A 152 4.49 -8.92 -19.67
CA MET A 152 3.83 -9.49 -20.85
C MET A 152 4.59 -10.71 -21.36
N ARG A 153 5.91 -10.60 -21.55
CA ARG A 153 6.75 -11.72 -22.00
C ARG A 153 6.78 -12.88 -20.99
N ALA A 154 6.83 -12.57 -19.70
CA ALA A 154 6.93 -13.56 -18.63
C ALA A 154 5.60 -14.21 -18.24
N GLY A 155 4.46 -13.64 -18.63
CA GLY A 155 3.14 -14.08 -18.16
C GLY A 155 2.91 -13.74 -16.68
N SER A 156 3.43 -12.59 -16.24
CA SER A 156 3.44 -12.16 -14.83
C SER A 156 2.55 -10.95 -14.59
N ILE A 157 2.33 -10.60 -13.32
CA ILE A 157 1.62 -9.38 -12.94
C ILE A 157 2.54 -8.16 -13.09
N ALA A 158 2.09 -7.15 -13.83
CA ALA A 158 2.66 -5.81 -13.79
C ALA A 158 1.86 -4.91 -12.83
N ARG A 159 2.57 -4.04 -12.11
CA ARG A 159 1.97 -3.11 -11.15
C ARG A 159 2.10 -1.68 -11.64
N ILE A 160 1.03 -0.91 -11.51
CA ILE A 160 1.02 0.53 -11.80
C ILE A 160 0.51 1.25 -10.55
N GLU A 161 1.40 1.90 -9.82
CA GLU A 161 1.03 2.58 -8.59
C GLU A 161 0.68 4.04 -8.88
N GLU A 162 -0.35 4.59 -8.25
CA GLU A 162 -0.79 5.97 -8.45
C GLU A 162 -1.10 6.30 -9.93
N LEU A 163 -1.86 5.43 -10.59
CA LEU A 163 -2.19 5.51 -12.03
C LEU A 163 -2.75 6.89 -12.42
N THR A 164 -3.59 7.50 -11.59
CA THR A 164 -4.19 8.81 -11.85
C THR A 164 -3.19 9.96 -11.79
N ARG A 165 -1.96 9.75 -11.32
CA ARG A 165 -0.88 10.77 -11.38
C ARG A 165 -0.11 10.75 -12.69
N ILE A 166 -0.24 9.70 -13.50
CA ILE A 166 0.34 9.63 -14.84
C ILE A 166 -0.43 10.59 -15.77
N PRO A 167 0.23 11.36 -16.67
CA PRO A 167 -0.45 12.16 -17.69
C PRO A 167 -1.48 11.35 -18.49
N SER A 168 -2.65 11.92 -18.77
CA SER A 168 -3.77 11.17 -19.40
C SER A 168 -3.42 10.58 -20.76
N ASP A 169 -2.64 11.30 -21.56
CA ASP A 169 -2.11 10.85 -22.85
C ASP A 169 -1.17 9.64 -22.70
N VAL A 170 -0.33 9.64 -21.67
CA VAL A 170 0.55 8.51 -21.34
C VAL A 170 -0.25 7.30 -20.84
N GLN A 171 -1.32 7.51 -20.06
CA GLN A 171 -2.19 6.42 -19.60
C GLN A 171 -2.81 5.64 -20.77
N ASP A 172 -3.15 6.33 -21.87
CA ASP A 172 -3.79 5.71 -23.04
C ASP A 172 -2.90 4.68 -23.75
N ALA A 173 -1.58 4.68 -23.51
CA ALA A 173 -0.68 3.62 -23.94
C ALA A 173 -1.05 2.23 -23.37
N LEU A 174 -1.81 2.19 -22.26
CA LEU A 174 -2.33 0.96 -21.68
C LEU A 174 -3.51 0.37 -22.46
N ILE A 175 -4.19 1.14 -23.32
CA ILE A 175 -5.42 0.69 -23.98
C ILE A 175 -5.15 -0.59 -24.76
N THR A 176 -4.17 -0.60 -25.66
CA THR A 176 -3.86 -1.78 -26.49
C THR A 176 -3.38 -2.95 -25.62
N VAL A 177 -2.52 -2.67 -24.64
CA VAL A 177 -1.98 -3.68 -23.70
C VAL A 177 -3.10 -4.37 -22.91
N LEU A 178 -4.11 -3.62 -22.46
CA LEU A 178 -5.19 -4.17 -21.66
C LEU A 178 -6.27 -4.88 -22.50
N SER A 179 -6.43 -4.48 -23.76
CA SER A 179 -7.49 -5.00 -24.66
C SER A 179 -7.04 -6.21 -25.45
N GLU A 180 -6.01 -6.00 -26.26
CA GLU A 180 -5.54 -6.98 -27.24
C GLU A 180 -4.44 -7.86 -26.66
N LYS A 181 -3.92 -7.48 -25.47
CA LYS A 181 -2.75 -8.11 -24.85
C LYS A 181 -1.54 -8.08 -25.77
N THR A 182 -1.44 -7.04 -26.59
CA THR A 182 -0.33 -6.78 -27.50
C THR A 182 0.31 -5.41 -27.25
N LEU A 183 1.59 -5.30 -27.57
CA LEU A 183 2.37 -4.08 -27.50
C LEU A 183 3.17 -3.95 -28.81
N PRO A 184 2.74 -3.08 -29.74
CA PRO A 184 3.45 -2.90 -31.00
C PRO A 184 4.78 -2.18 -30.78
N VAL A 185 5.79 -2.59 -31.55
CA VAL A 185 7.10 -1.92 -31.70
C VAL A 185 7.27 -1.48 -33.15
N PRO A 186 6.64 -0.36 -33.56
CA PRO A 186 6.55 0.02 -34.97
C PRO A 186 7.91 0.22 -35.63
N GLU A 187 8.91 0.71 -34.88
CA GLU A 187 10.27 0.95 -35.38
C GLU A 187 10.96 -0.34 -35.86
N LEU A 188 10.51 -1.50 -35.39
CA LEU A 188 11.01 -2.81 -35.78
C LEU A 188 10.02 -3.60 -36.66
N GLY A 189 8.80 -3.09 -36.84
CA GLY A 189 7.74 -3.82 -37.54
C GLY A 189 7.29 -5.10 -36.83
N ILE A 190 7.48 -5.18 -35.50
CA ILE A 190 7.10 -6.34 -34.68
C ILE A 190 6.05 -5.94 -33.63
N GLU A 191 5.48 -6.95 -32.98
CA GLU A 191 4.67 -6.77 -31.77
C GLU A 191 5.06 -7.79 -30.70
N VAL A 192 4.81 -7.41 -29.44
CA VAL A 192 4.94 -8.30 -28.29
C VAL A 192 3.55 -8.74 -27.89
N GLN A 193 3.28 -10.04 -27.96
CA GLN A 193 2.05 -10.63 -27.43
C GLN A 193 2.28 -11.12 -26.01
N ALA A 194 1.33 -10.87 -25.11
CA ALA A 194 1.46 -11.30 -23.73
C ALA A 194 1.31 -12.82 -23.61
N ALA A 195 2.22 -13.44 -22.87
CA ALA A 195 2.10 -14.83 -22.45
C ALA A 195 0.91 -15.01 -21.50
N LYS A 196 0.34 -16.22 -21.49
CA LYS A 196 -0.76 -16.56 -20.57
C LYS A 196 -0.32 -16.31 -19.13
N GLY A 197 -1.22 -15.73 -18.34
CA GLY A 197 -0.95 -15.33 -16.95
C GLY A 197 -0.61 -13.85 -16.77
N PHE A 198 -0.25 -13.13 -17.84
CA PHE A 198 -0.04 -11.69 -17.77
C PHE A 198 -1.32 -10.96 -17.36
N ASN A 199 -1.21 -10.08 -16.35
CA ASN A 199 -2.27 -9.15 -15.99
C ASN A 199 -1.70 -7.89 -15.31
N VAL A 200 -2.53 -6.86 -15.14
CA VAL A 200 -2.14 -5.57 -14.55
C VAL A 200 -2.93 -5.30 -13.29
N ILE A 201 -2.24 -4.88 -12.23
CA ILE A 201 -2.83 -4.27 -11.04
C ILE A 201 -2.48 -2.79 -11.05
N ALA A 202 -3.48 -1.92 -11.02
CA ALA A 202 -3.31 -0.49 -10.86
C ALA A 202 -3.84 -0.02 -9.50
N THR A 203 -3.23 1.01 -8.93
CA THR A 203 -3.75 1.70 -7.74
C THR A 203 -4.09 3.16 -8.06
N ALA A 204 -5.13 3.69 -7.42
CA ALA A 204 -5.52 5.09 -7.55
C ALA A 204 -6.18 5.61 -6.27
N ASN A 205 -6.06 6.91 -6.02
CA ASN A 205 -6.79 7.60 -4.96
C ASN A 205 -8.09 8.19 -5.52
N ASP A 206 -9.18 8.11 -4.75
CA ASP A 206 -10.53 8.53 -5.16
C ASP A 206 -10.80 10.04 -4.93
N ARG A 207 -9.95 10.73 -4.18
CA ARG A 207 -10.19 12.10 -3.67
C ARG A 207 -9.02 13.08 -3.81
N ASP A 208 -7.96 12.73 -4.52
CA ASP A 208 -6.82 13.63 -4.67
C ASP A 208 -7.17 14.82 -5.57
N ARG A 209 -6.87 16.03 -5.11
CA ARG A 209 -6.91 17.24 -5.95
C ARG A 209 -5.69 17.24 -6.86
N GLY A 210 -5.88 17.49 -8.15
CA GLY A 210 -4.77 17.61 -9.13
C GLY A 210 -4.31 16.28 -9.74
N VAL A 211 -5.17 15.24 -9.72
CA VAL A 211 -4.93 13.98 -10.45
C VAL A 211 -5.73 13.95 -11.75
N ASN A 212 -5.21 13.22 -12.73
CA ASN A 212 -5.85 13.00 -14.01
C ASN A 212 -7.00 12.00 -13.85
N ASP A 213 -8.15 12.34 -14.42
CA ASP A 213 -9.27 11.40 -14.52
C ASP A 213 -8.95 10.28 -15.51
N LEU A 214 -9.22 9.04 -15.10
CA LEU A 214 -9.16 7.91 -16.03
C LEU A 214 -10.16 8.11 -17.17
N SER A 215 -9.68 8.00 -18.40
CA SER A 215 -10.53 8.04 -19.60
C SER A 215 -11.61 6.96 -19.53
N SER A 216 -12.79 7.22 -20.11
CA SER A 216 -13.88 6.23 -20.11
C SER A 216 -13.48 4.92 -20.80
N ALA A 217 -12.56 4.98 -21.76
CA ALA A 217 -11.97 3.83 -22.43
C ALA A 217 -11.15 2.98 -21.45
N LEU A 218 -10.25 3.58 -20.68
CA LEU A 218 -9.45 2.87 -19.67
C LEU A 218 -10.31 2.33 -18.54
N ARG A 219 -11.25 3.12 -18.00
CA ARG A 219 -12.12 2.68 -16.89
C ARG A 219 -12.85 1.38 -17.19
N ARG A 220 -13.29 1.15 -18.43
CA ARG A 220 -14.01 -0.07 -18.86
C ARG A 220 -13.12 -1.32 -18.93
N ARG A 221 -11.78 -1.16 -18.90
CA ARG A 221 -10.80 -2.25 -19.01
C ARG A 221 -10.27 -2.72 -17.66
N PHE A 222 -10.60 -1.98 -16.61
CA PHE A 222 -10.37 -2.38 -15.23
C PHE A 222 -11.67 -2.91 -14.61
N ASN A 223 -11.55 -3.93 -13.78
CA ASN A 223 -12.51 -4.17 -12.72
C ASN A 223 -12.03 -3.41 -11.48
N THR A 224 -12.91 -2.59 -10.89
CA THR A 224 -12.55 -1.73 -9.76
C THR A 224 -12.95 -2.37 -8.44
N VAL A 225 -11.98 -2.53 -7.54
CA VAL A 225 -12.18 -2.92 -6.15
C VAL A 225 -11.88 -1.72 -5.27
N ILE A 226 -12.89 -1.24 -4.54
CA ILE A 226 -12.75 -0.11 -3.63
C ILE A 226 -12.33 -0.64 -2.26
N LEU A 227 -11.13 -0.30 -1.81
CA LEU A 227 -10.63 -0.65 -0.48
C LEU A 227 -11.17 0.36 0.55
N PRO A 228 -11.98 -0.08 1.52
CA PRO A 228 -12.50 0.80 2.56
C PRO A 228 -11.42 1.09 3.61
N LEU A 229 -11.69 2.12 4.42
CA LEU A 229 -11.01 2.28 5.71
C LEU A 229 -11.40 1.12 6.66
N PRO A 230 -10.57 0.81 7.67
CA PRO A 230 -10.92 -0.18 8.69
C PRO A 230 -12.25 0.16 9.36
N ALA A 231 -13.12 -0.85 9.52
CA ALA A 231 -14.49 -0.65 9.96
C ALA A 231 -14.53 -0.18 11.42
N GLY A 232 -13.72 -0.79 12.28
CA GLY A 232 -13.67 -0.53 13.72
C GLY A 232 -12.36 0.10 14.20
N GLU A 233 -12.41 0.68 15.40
CA GLU A 233 -11.21 1.14 16.11
C GLU A 233 -10.26 -0.02 16.41
N ASP A 234 -10.78 -1.16 16.91
CA ASP A 234 -9.95 -2.33 17.25
C ASP A 234 -9.25 -2.93 16.02
N GLU A 235 -9.91 -2.92 14.86
CA GLU A 235 -9.32 -3.36 13.60
C GLU A 235 -8.16 -2.45 13.19
N GLU A 236 -8.34 -1.13 13.25
CA GLU A 236 -7.31 -0.14 12.94
C GLU A 236 -6.14 -0.21 13.94
N VAL A 237 -6.44 -0.40 15.24
CA VAL A 237 -5.41 -0.63 16.29
C VAL A 237 -4.60 -1.89 16.01
N ALA A 238 -5.24 -3.00 15.62
CA ALA A 238 -4.55 -4.24 15.30
C ALA A 238 -3.62 -4.08 14.08
N ILE A 239 -4.05 -3.32 13.06
CA ILE A 239 -3.22 -2.99 11.89
C ILE A 239 -2.01 -2.16 12.30
N VAL A 240 -2.23 -1.07 13.06
CA VAL A 240 -1.14 -0.18 13.51
C VAL A 240 -0.15 -0.93 14.38
N THR A 241 -0.63 -1.70 15.36
CA THR A 241 0.21 -2.50 16.28
C THR A 241 1.14 -3.43 15.50
N ARG A 242 0.58 -4.27 14.63
CA ARG A 242 1.36 -5.22 13.82
C ARG A 242 2.40 -4.51 12.95
N ARG A 243 2.03 -3.39 12.31
CA ARG A 243 2.94 -2.71 11.40
C ARG A 243 4.03 -1.94 12.12
N VAL A 244 3.72 -1.39 13.29
CA VAL A 244 4.70 -0.78 14.19
C VAL A 244 5.69 -1.82 14.71
N GLU A 245 5.24 -3.01 15.11
CA GLU A 245 6.13 -4.11 15.51
C GLU A 245 7.07 -4.52 14.37
N GLN A 246 6.54 -4.68 13.15
CA GLN A 246 7.34 -5.05 11.97
C GLN A 246 8.36 -3.97 11.59
N LEU A 247 7.97 -2.69 11.63
CA LEU A 247 8.88 -1.56 11.36
C LEU A 247 9.90 -1.39 12.48
N GLY A 248 9.48 -1.52 13.73
CA GLY A 248 10.33 -1.43 14.90
C GLY A 248 11.43 -2.49 14.86
N ALA A 249 11.08 -3.74 14.55
CA ALA A 249 12.07 -4.82 14.38
C ALA A 249 13.08 -4.51 13.26
N ALA A 250 12.62 -4.03 12.11
CA ALA A 250 13.49 -3.66 10.99
C ALA A 250 14.39 -2.45 11.28
N LEU A 251 14.00 -1.59 12.22
CA LEU A 251 14.75 -0.43 12.69
C LEU A 251 15.53 -0.71 13.98
N GLU A 252 15.55 -1.96 14.46
CA GLU A 252 16.18 -2.38 15.72
C GLU A 252 15.70 -1.58 16.94
N LEU A 253 14.43 -1.12 16.91
CA LEU A 253 13.81 -0.42 18.03
C LEU A 253 13.38 -1.41 19.14
N PRO A 254 13.43 -1.00 20.42
CA PRO A 254 13.01 -1.84 21.53
C PRO A 254 11.55 -2.32 21.39
N ALA A 255 11.27 -3.55 21.83
CA ALA A 255 9.89 -4.03 21.96
C ALA A 255 9.18 -3.28 23.10
N VAL A 256 8.02 -2.67 22.83
CA VAL A 256 7.31 -1.86 23.83
C VAL A 256 5.90 -2.41 24.09
N PRO A 257 5.72 -3.21 25.16
CA PRO A 257 4.40 -3.69 25.60
C PRO A 257 3.41 -2.57 25.96
N ALA A 258 3.91 -1.38 26.30
CA ALA A 258 3.13 -0.23 26.75
C ALA A 258 2.59 0.67 25.60
N ALA A 259 2.86 0.33 24.34
CA ALA A 259 2.42 1.17 23.21
C ALA A 259 0.92 1.04 22.88
N ALA A 260 0.24 0.00 23.39
CA ALA A 260 -1.15 -0.30 23.02
C ALA A 260 -2.13 0.84 23.34
N GLU A 261 -1.97 1.49 24.51
CA GLU A 261 -2.82 2.62 24.90
C GLU A 261 -2.57 3.85 24.02
N GLU A 262 -1.31 4.17 23.72
CA GLU A 262 -0.96 5.30 22.85
C GLU A 262 -1.38 5.05 21.39
N ILE A 263 -1.23 3.82 20.89
CA ILE A 263 -1.75 3.41 19.57
C ILE A 263 -3.26 3.62 19.53
N ARG A 264 -3.99 3.12 20.52
CA ARG A 264 -5.44 3.27 20.61
C ARG A 264 -5.84 4.74 20.68
N ARG A 265 -5.12 5.55 21.48
CA ARG A 265 -5.33 6.99 21.61
C ARG A 265 -5.16 7.70 20.26
N VAL A 266 -4.04 7.49 19.55
CA VAL A 266 -3.79 8.08 18.22
C VAL A 266 -4.83 7.65 17.21
N VAL A 267 -5.14 6.35 17.13
CA VAL A 267 -6.19 5.82 16.23
C VAL A 267 -7.53 6.48 16.53
N ARG A 268 -7.92 6.60 17.81
CA ARG A 268 -9.17 7.25 18.19
C ARG A 268 -9.21 8.71 17.77
N VAL A 269 -8.17 9.49 18.05
CA VAL A 269 -8.08 10.90 17.63
C VAL A 269 -8.27 11.01 16.11
N PHE A 270 -7.57 10.17 15.34
CA PHE A 270 -7.63 10.22 13.88
C PHE A 270 -9.01 9.83 13.37
N ARG A 271 -9.62 8.78 13.92
CA ARG A 271 -10.98 8.35 13.54
C ARG A 271 -12.02 9.42 13.83
N GLU A 272 -11.95 10.07 14.98
CA GLU A 272 -12.93 11.08 15.38
C GLU A 272 -12.86 12.31 14.49
N LEU A 273 -11.66 12.83 14.25
CA LEU A 273 -11.44 13.97 13.36
C LEU A 273 -11.78 13.64 11.90
N ARG A 274 -11.41 12.44 11.42
CA ARG A 274 -11.73 11.95 10.07
C ARG A 274 -13.22 11.77 9.84
N SER A 275 -13.95 11.27 10.84
CA SER A 275 -15.41 11.05 10.75
C SER A 275 -16.23 12.30 11.06
N GLY A 276 -15.61 13.34 11.66
CA GLY A 276 -16.30 14.56 12.07
C GLY A 276 -17.23 14.34 13.26
N VAL A 277 -17.01 13.29 14.04
CA VAL A 277 -17.82 12.96 15.22
C VAL A 277 -17.00 12.14 16.23
N THR A 278 -17.25 12.33 17.53
CA THR A 278 -16.65 11.47 18.56
C THR A 278 -17.10 10.02 18.43
N THR A 279 -16.30 9.09 18.93
CA THR A 279 -16.55 7.63 18.88
C THR A 279 -17.85 7.21 19.55
N ASP A 280 -18.32 7.97 20.54
CA ASP A 280 -19.62 7.79 21.20
C ASP A 280 -20.81 8.42 20.45
N GLY A 281 -20.55 9.08 19.31
CA GLY A 281 -21.54 9.73 18.46
C GLY A 281 -22.13 11.04 19.02
N ARG A 282 -21.63 11.53 20.16
CA ARG A 282 -22.28 12.63 20.90
C ARG A 282 -21.87 14.03 20.43
N THR A 283 -20.62 14.20 20.02
CA THR A 283 -20.05 15.52 19.70
C THR A 283 -19.66 15.57 18.23
N LYS A 284 -20.25 16.52 17.48
CA LYS A 284 -19.82 16.81 16.11
C LYS A 284 -18.52 17.59 16.12
N LEU A 285 -17.63 17.25 15.20
CA LEU A 285 -16.29 17.81 15.08
C LEU A 285 -16.10 18.37 13.68
N LYS A 286 -15.21 19.37 13.57
CA LYS A 286 -14.66 19.76 12.27
C LYS A 286 -13.62 18.72 11.86
N SER A 287 -13.49 18.52 10.55
CA SER A 287 -12.45 17.65 9.98
C SER A 287 -11.33 18.52 9.42
N PRO A 288 -10.06 18.15 9.64
CA PRO A 288 -8.94 18.85 9.02
C PRO A 288 -8.90 18.62 7.50
N SER A 289 -8.11 19.42 6.82
CA SER A 289 -7.89 19.36 5.37
C SER A 289 -7.12 18.11 4.93
N GLY A 290 -6.24 17.60 5.79
CA GLY A 290 -5.43 16.41 5.55
C GLY A 290 -6.19 15.09 5.71
N THR A 291 -5.70 14.02 5.05
CA THR A 291 -6.29 12.68 5.18
C THR A 291 -5.67 11.94 6.36
N LEU A 292 -6.37 11.91 7.50
CA LEU A 292 -5.97 11.20 8.73
C LEU A 292 -6.01 9.67 8.56
N SER A 293 -4.97 9.09 7.98
CA SER A 293 -4.97 7.69 7.54
C SER A 293 -4.33 6.74 8.56
N THR A 294 -4.58 5.42 8.41
CA THR A 294 -3.91 4.38 9.21
C THR A 294 -2.39 4.42 9.03
N ALA A 295 -1.90 4.79 7.84
CA ALA A 295 -0.48 4.96 7.56
C ALA A 295 0.14 6.13 8.35
N GLU A 296 -0.60 7.23 8.53
CA GLU A 296 -0.14 8.33 9.38
C GLU A 296 -0.11 7.93 10.85
N ALA A 297 -1.08 7.13 11.33
CA ALA A 297 -1.04 6.61 12.69
C ALA A 297 0.20 5.72 12.93
N ILE A 298 0.54 4.85 11.98
CA ILE A 298 1.79 4.06 12.02
C ILE A 298 3.01 4.98 12.10
N SER A 299 3.06 6.04 11.29
CA SER A 299 4.15 7.01 11.28
C SER A 299 4.31 7.72 12.62
N VAL A 300 3.21 8.22 13.20
CA VAL A 300 3.18 8.87 14.52
C VAL A 300 3.75 7.95 15.60
N ILE A 301 3.26 6.71 15.66
CA ILE A 301 3.69 5.77 16.69
C ILE A 301 5.15 5.34 16.48
N THR A 302 5.57 5.08 15.24
CA THR A 302 6.96 4.71 14.94
C THR A 302 7.92 5.84 15.31
N ASN A 303 7.56 7.09 15.02
CA ASN A 303 8.34 8.25 15.41
C ASN A 303 8.41 8.41 16.94
N GLY A 304 7.28 8.28 17.64
CA GLY A 304 7.24 8.32 19.10
C GLY A 304 8.09 7.21 19.74
N LEU A 305 8.08 6.01 19.18
CA LEU A 305 8.94 4.91 19.65
C LEU A 305 10.42 5.26 19.48
N ALA A 306 10.82 5.77 18.32
CA ALA A 306 12.19 6.22 18.10
C ALA A 306 12.59 7.35 19.06
N LEU A 307 11.70 8.31 19.31
CA LEU A 307 11.93 9.39 20.29
C LEU A 307 12.14 8.81 21.70
N SER A 308 11.24 7.95 22.16
CA SER A 308 11.33 7.33 23.49
C SER A 308 12.57 6.45 23.65
N ALA A 309 12.97 5.73 22.60
CA ALA A 309 14.11 4.81 22.63
C ALA A 309 15.46 5.53 22.59
N HIS A 310 15.58 6.60 21.80
CA HIS A 310 16.86 7.29 21.60
C HIS A 310 17.06 8.50 22.52
N PHE A 311 15.97 9.17 22.92
CA PHE A 311 16.03 10.41 23.69
C PHE A 311 15.27 10.32 25.03
N GLY A 312 14.55 9.23 25.28
CA GLY A 312 13.82 8.96 26.50
C GLY A 312 14.39 7.77 27.30
N ASP A 313 13.51 7.11 28.06
CA ASP A 313 13.81 5.92 28.87
C ASP A 313 13.29 4.62 28.22
N GLY A 314 12.95 4.66 26.93
CA GLY A 314 12.39 3.53 26.18
C GLY A 314 10.91 3.24 26.44
N VAL A 315 10.21 4.10 27.20
CA VAL A 315 8.76 3.98 27.40
C VAL A 315 8.03 5.06 26.61
N LEU A 316 7.21 4.62 25.66
CA LEU A 316 6.36 5.51 24.86
C LEU A 316 5.33 6.22 25.74
N ARG A 317 5.31 7.55 25.69
CA ARG A 317 4.34 8.39 26.41
C ARG A 317 3.70 9.43 25.49
N ALA A 318 2.66 10.07 26.02
CA ALA A 318 1.94 11.14 25.35
C ALA A 318 2.84 12.26 24.79
N GLY A 319 3.91 12.62 25.51
CA GLY A 319 4.90 13.63 25.06
C GLY A 319 5.64 13.24 23.79
N ASP A 320 5.95 11.96 23.62
CA ASP A 320 6.70 11.45 22.46
C ASP A 320 5.86 11.46 21.18
N ILE A 321 4.53 11.37 21.31
CA ILE A 321 3.62 11.35 20.15
C ILE A 321 2.98 12.71 19.85
N ALA A 322 2.92 13.62 20.82
CA ALA A 322 2.12 14.86 20.71
C ALA A 322 2.51 15.72 19.50
N GLY A 323 3.80 15.92 19.26
CA GLY A 323 4.28 16.70 18.12
C GLY A 323 4.01 16.04 16.76
N ALA A 324 4.18 14.71 16.68
CA ALA A 324 3.88 13.97 15.46
C ALA A 324 2.36 13.95 15.17
N VAL A 325 1.51 13.85 16.20
CA VAL A 325 0.05 13.99 16.07
C VAL A 325 -0.31 15.38 15.54
N LEU A 326 0.25 16.44 16.13
CA LEU A 326 0.01 17.81 15.66
C LEU A 326 0.40 17.98 14.19
N GLY A 327 1.58 17.52 13.78
CA GLY A 327 2.05 17.62 12.40
C GLY A 327 1.28 16.73 11.40
N ALA A 328 0.64 15.66 11.88
CA ALA A 328 -0.27 14.86 11.06
C ALA A 328 -1.61 15.58 10.83
N ILE A 329 -2.16 16.22 11.86
CA ILE A 329 -3.47 16.88 11.82
C ILE A 329 -3.41 18.25 11.15
N VAL A 330 -2.39 19.06 11.49
CA VAL A 330 -2.25 20.45 11.04
C VAL A 330 -1.37 20.49 9.79
N LYS A 331 -2.00 20.42 8.61
CA LYS A 331 -1.33 20.62 7.31
C LYS A 331 -1.46 22.05 6.82
N ASP A 332 -2.62 22.66 7.07
CA ASP A 332 -2.85 24.10 6.93
C ASP A 332 -2.75 24.76 8.32
N PRO A 333 -1.75 25.62 8.56
CA PRO A 333 -1.51 26.21 9.89
C PRO A 333 -2.62 27.16 10.34
N VAL A 334 -3.53 27.58 9.45
CA VAL A 334 -4.64 28.47 9.78
C VAL A 334 -5.90 27.67 10.04
N SER A 335 -6.34 26.88 9.05
CA SER A 335 -7.64 26.21 9.15
C SER A 335 -7.60 24.98 10.05
N ASP A 336 -6.55 24.15 9.94
CA ASP A 336 -6.46 22.89 10.70
C ASP A 336 -6.06 23.14 12.16
N ALA A 337 -5.31 24.21 12.46
CA ALA A 337 -4.95 24.58 13.82
C ALA A 337 -6.18 24.91 14.68
N VAL A 338 -7.19 25.55 14.09
CA VAL A 338 -8.49 25.81 14.75
C VAL A 338 -9.21 24.50 15.04
N VAL A 339 -9.26 23.58 14.06
CA VAL A 339 -9.88 22.25 14.22
C VAL A 339 -9.23 21.50 15.38
N TRP A 340 -7.89 21.50 15.43
CA TRP A 340 -7.13 20.82 16.47
C TRP A 340 -7.39 21.40 17.86
N THR A 341 -7.35 22.73 17.98
CA THR A 341 -7.58 23.43 19.25
C THR A 341 -8.99 23.18 19.78
N GLU A 342 -10.01 23.23 18.91
CA GLU A 342 -11.39 22.92 19.28
C GLU A 342 -11.54 21.47 19.77
N TYR A 343 -10.89 20.51 19.11
CA TYR A 343 -10.90 19.11 19.53
C TYR A 343 -10.22 18.91 20.90
N LEU A 344 -9.10 19.58 21.15
CA LEU A 344 -8.41 19.52 22.44
C LEU A 344 -9.29 20.02 23.59
N GLU A 345 -9.95 21.17 23.43
CA GLU A 345 -10.76 21.78 24.49
C GLU A 345 -12.12 21.09 24.68
N ALA A 346 -12.78 20.69 23.59
CA ALA A 346 -14.13 20.13 23.65
C ALA A 346 -14.15 18.62 23.94
N VAL A 347 -13.11 17.88 23.53
CA VAL A 347 -13.08 16.41 23.63
C VAL A 347 -11.97 15.94 24.56
N VAL A 348 -10.71 16.27 24.25
CA VAL A 348 -9.56 15.70 24.98
C VAL A 348 -9.57 16.14 26.44
N ARG A 349 -9.80 17.43 26.72
CA ARG A 349 -9.87 17.97 28.08
C ARG A 349 -10.95 17.33 28.95
N GLN A 350 -12.03 16.82 28.34
CA GLN A 350 -13.16 16.20 29.04
C GLN A 350 -12.94 14.70 29.33
N ARG A 351 -11.86 14.10 28.80
CA ARG A 351 -11.49 12.69 29.04
C ARG A 351 -10.49 12.62 30.21
N PRO A 352 -10.89 12.11 31.40
CA PRO A 352 -10.02 12.09 32.58
C PRO A 352 -8.68 11.38 32.34
N ASP A 353 -8.73 10.27 31.59
CA ASP A 353 -7.56 9.42 31.31
C ASP A 353 -6.61 10.02 30.26
N TRP A 354 -6.93 11.21 29.71
CA TRP A 354 -6.15 11.87 28.64
C TRP A 354 -5.53 13.19 29.13
N SER A 355 -5.46 13.41 30.45
CA SER A 355 -4.94 14.66 31.03
C SER A 355 -3.44 14.87 30.79
N ASP A 356 -2.68 13.79 30.59
CA ASP A 356 -1.28 13.76 30.18
C ASP A 356 -1.12 14.20 28.73
N PHE A 357 -1.93 13.61 27.83
CA PHE A 357 -1.96 13.92 26.41
C PHE A 357 -2.39 15.36 26.15
N TYR A 358 -3.43 15.83 26.85
CA TYR A 358 -3.85 17.23 26.78
C TYR A 358 -2.70 18.19 27.09
N ARG A 359 -1.95 17.94 28.19
CA ARG A 359 -0.81 18.78 28.59
C ARG A 359 0.30 18.75 27.54
N ALA A 360 0.69 17.55 27.10
CA ALA A 360 1.72 17.38 26.06
C ALA A 360 1.35 18.11 24.77
N CYS A 361 0.10 18.00 24.30
CA CYS A 361 -0.35 18.70 23.10
C CYS A 361 -0.38 20.22 23.28
N ARG A 362 -0.71 20.74 24.47
CA ARG A 362 -0.67 22.17 24.77
C ARG A 362 0.76 22.71 24.77
N GLU A 363 1.72 21.97 25.32
CA GLU A 363 3.14 22.35 25.35
C GLU A 363 3.74 22.46 23.96
N VAL A 364 3.37 21.55 23.04
CA VAL A 364 3.88 21.58 21.66
C VAL A 364 3.20 22.64 20.78
N ASN A 365 1.95 23.02 21.10
CA ASN A 365 1.20 23.99 20.31
C ASN A 365 1.58 25.47 20.60
N GLY A 366 2.37 25.72 21.67
CA GLY A 366 2.74 27.07 22.14
C GLY A 366 1.78 27.59 23.20
#